data_AF-A0A1Y3NP58-F1
#
_entry.id   AF-A0A1Y3NP58-F1
#
_cell.length_a   1.000
_cell.length_b   1.000
_cell.length_c   1.000
_cell.angle_alpha   90.00
_cell.angle_beta   90.00
_cell.angle_gamma   90.00
#
_symmetry.space_group_name_H-M   'P 1'
#
loop_
_entity.id
_entity.type
_entity.pdbx_description
1 polymer ?
#
loop_
_entity_poly.entity_id
_entity_poly.type
_entity_poly.pdbx_seq_one_letter_code
_entity_poly.pdbx_strand_id
1 'polypeptide(L)'
;MLYLLILFLLIAQTSADIPIIYGHFKNGTTIEICHNKEVGCTDVAESYTVGEGSEEFLIWTPFGEPGRAGEHVGNILARALRNIIYETRDKNTNKDTIKGRIVVKSWSDMAYTPICKEDDPNSECPTIMILGTTQFAYRYKLGDIKVLDSYFDKYLSDMHEPLTDSFLKQVYYDYNIDSHFVAVPLVLDIRLLYFNRTTFDRMNLPYPPPYGNWGDYSEPYYNKWNWDSFVNCINKIKQQFPNNTAFSFTGQYDEEMKLFHMIIRNYFIETIDENKTCGYLNNKDAVLKIIENIIKPIFSQLGDDWYPNNKETLAFLNNDKYIAPEELPKM
;
A
#
# COMPACT_ATOMS: atom_id res chain seq x y z
N MET A 1 -54.95 18.11 32.58
CA MET A 1 -53.71 18.91 32.50
C MET A 1 -52.43 18.06 32.61
N LEU A 2 -52.46 16.77 32.22
CA LEU A 2 -51.30 15.86 32.28
C LEU A 2 -50.97 15.22 30.91
N TYR A 3 -51.80 15.46 29.88
CA TYR A 3 -51.62 14.91 28.53
C TYR A 3 -50.93 15.87 27.54
N LEU A 4 -50.66 17.12 27.94
CA LEU A 4 -49.91 18.08 27.11
C LEU A 4 -48.38 18.04 27.37
N LEU A 5 -47.93 17.44 28.47
CA LEU A 5 -46.50 17.35 28.80
C LEU A 5 -45.80 16.16 28.13
N ILE A 6 -46.55 15.11 27.79
CA ILE A 6 -46.01 13.91 27.12
C ILE A 6 -45.85 14.15 25.60
N LEU A 7 -46.58 15.10 25.01
CA LEU A 7 -46.40 15.47 23.59
C LEU A 7 -45.17 16.35 23.34
N PHE A 8 -44.68 17.08 24.36
CA PHE A 8 -43.42 17.83 24.29
C PHE A 8 -42.18 17.00 24.65
N LEU A 9 -42.36 15.84 25.29
CA LEU A 9 -41.28 14.86 25.52
C LEU A 9 -41.14 13.84 24.38
N LEU A 10 -42.02 13.89 23.36
CA LEU A 10 -42.03 12.98 22.21
C LEU A 10 -41.64 13.63 20.87
N ILE A 11 -41.21 14.89 20.85
CA ILE A 11 -40.63 15.54 19.65
C ILE A 11 -39.36 16.32 20.03
N ALA A 12 -38.41 15.62 20.66
CA ALA A 12 -37.01 16.00 20.67
C ALA A 12 -36.12 14.76 20.88
N GLN A 13 -36.50 13.61 20.32
CA GLN A 13 -35.45 12.78 19.71
C GLN A 13 -35.06 13.53 18.43
N THR A 14 -34.32 14.63 18.60
CA THR A 14 -33.43 15.08 17.54
C THR A 14 -32.56 13.88 17.28
N SER A 15 -32.79 13.18 16.16
CA SER A 15 -31.81 12.21 15.67
C SER A 15 -30.47 12.92 15.75
N ALA A 16 -29.59 12.50 16.65
CA ALA A 16 -28.36 13.23 16.90
C ALA A 16 -27.69 13.45 15.53
N ASP A 17 -27.56 14.71 15.12
CA ASP A 17 -27.13 15.06 13.77
C ASP A 17 -25.78 14.39 13.53
N ILE A 18 -25.71 13.46 12.59
CA ILE A 18 -24.49 12.68 12.33
C ILE A 18 -23.40 13.67 11.87
N PRO A 19 -22.13 13.51 12.32
CA PRO A 19 -21.08 14.45 11.94
C PRO A 19 -20.98 14.58 10.41
N ILE A 20 -20.93 15.83 9.94
CA ILE A 20 -20.91 16.15 8.51
C ILE A 20 -19.54 15.78 7.94
N ILE A 21 -19.52 15.22 6.72
CA ILE A 21 -18.29 15.00 5.96
C ILE A 21 -18.21 16.10 4.90
N TYR A 22 -17.12 16.85 4.91
CA TYR A 22 -16.78 17.81 3.86
C TYR A 22 -15.65 17.25 3.01
N GLY A 23 -15.84 17.24 1.70
CA GLY A 23 -14.78 16.95 0.73
C GLY A 23 -14.21 18.22 0.13
N HIS A 24 -12.88 18.24 -0.05
CA HIS A 24 -12.16 19.37 -0.64
C HIS A 24 -11.49 18.96 -1.97
N PHE A 25 -11.53 19.86 -2.96
CA PHE A 25 -11.06 19.62 -4.34
C PHE A 25 -9.99 20.65 -4.78
N LYS A 26 -9.13 20.32 -5.77
CA LYS A 26 -8.04 21.21 -6.27
C LYS A 26 -8.49 22.60 -6.64
N ASN A 27 -9.71 22.74 -7.15
CA ASN A 27 -10.26 24.04 -7.55
C ASN A 27 -10.64 24.92 -6.35
N GLY A 28 -10.36 24.48 -5.12
CA GLY A 28 -10.67 25.17 -3.86
C GLY A 28 -12.12 24.95 -3.39
N THR A 29 -12.92 24.20 -4.13
CA THR A 29 -14.31 23.92 -3.76
C THR A 29 -14.34 22.99 -2.55
N THR A 30 -15.26 23.27 -1.63
CA THR A 30 -15.63 22.37 -0.54
C THR A 30 -17.11 22.03 -0.67
N ILE A 31 -17.44 20.74 -0.67
CA ILE A 31 -18.83 20.27 -0.72
C ILE A 31 -19.09 19.35 0.46
N GLU A 32 -20.31 19.37 0.96
CA GLU A 32 -20.77 18.31 1.86
C GLU A 32 -20.91 17.02 1.05
N ILE A 33 -20.27 15.96 1.52
CA ILE A 33 -20.29 14.62 0.92
C ILE A 33 -21.09 13.70 1.85
N CYS A 34 -21.85 12.77 1.28
CA CYS A 34 -22.67 11.80 2.02
C CYS A 34 -23.74 12.45 2.93
N HIS A 35 -24.61 13.30 2.37
CA HIS A 35 -25.76 13.86 3.08
C HIS A 35 -26.51 12.78 3.88
N ASN A 36 -26.99 13.16 5.07
CA ASN A 36 -27.39 12.31 6.19
C ASN A 36 -28.50 11.24 5.94
N LYS A 37 -28.93 10.96 4.70
CA LYS A 37 -30.01 10.02 4.38
C LYS A 37 -29.82 9.16 3.12
N GLU A 38 -28.75 9.32 2.34
CA GLU A 38 -28.60 8.58 1.08
C GLU A 38 -27.58 7.44 1.17
N VAL A 39 -28.05 6.22 0.97
CA VAL A 39 -27.24 5.01 0.86
C VAL A 39 -26.65 4.96 -0.55
N GLY A 40 -25.59 5.74 -0.78
CA GLY A 40 -24.98 5.82 -2.11
C GLY A 40 -24.04 7.01 -2.23
N CYS A 41 -22.97 7.01 -1.44
CA CYS A 41 -22.01 8.10 -1.47
C CYS A 41 -20.95 7.84 -2.56
N THR A 42 -21.11 8.46 -3.71
CA THR A 42 -20.22 8.30 -4.88
C THR A 42 -19.25 9.45 -5.07
N ASP A 43 -19.42 10.56 -4.36
CA ASP A 43 -18.55 11.73 -4.51
C ASP A 43 -17.20 11.44 -3.89
N VAL A 44 -16.14 11.65 -4.67
CA VAL A 44 -14.77 11.48 -4.26
C VAL A 44 -14.15 12.86 -4.13
N ALA A 45 -13.47 13.12 -3.02
CA ALA A 45 -12.67 14.32 -2.82
C ALA A 45 -11.19 13.98 -2.63
N GLU A 46 -10.34 15.00 -2.70
CA GLU A 46 -8.89 14.84 -2.55
C GLU A 46 -8.42 14.93 -1.10
N SER A 47 -9.27 15.50 -0.25
CA SER A 47 -9.12 15.45 1.20
C SER A 47 -10.49 15.60 1.84
N TYR A 48 -10.57 15.22 3.11
CA TYR A 48 -11.82 15.20 3.84
C TYR A 48 -11.65 15.87 5.20
N THR A 49 -12.68 16.60 5.62
CA THR A 49 -12.87 17.03 7.00
C THR A 49 -14.16 16.40 7.52
N VAL A 50 -14.15 15.91 8.76
CA VAL A 50 -15.32 15.30 9.39
C VAL A 50 -15.54 15.91 10.77
N GLY A 51 -16.76 16.32 11.06
CA GLY A 51 -17.13 16.93 12.36
C GLY A 51 -16.52 18.32 12.62
N GLU A 52 -16.85 18.89 13.77
CA GLU A 52 -16.54 20.29 14.12
C GLU A 52 -15.84 20.47 15.48
N GLY A 53 -15.28 19.40 16.05
CA GLY A 53 -14.60 19.46 17.35
C GLY A 53 -13.32 20.30 17.36
N SER A 54 -12.83 20.61 18.55
CA SER A 54 -11.63 21.44 18.74
C SER A 54 -10.32 20.64 18.69
N GLU A 55 -10.36 19.36 19.04
CA GLU A 55 -9.19 18.48 18.98
C GLU A 55 -9.07 17.85 17.58
N GLU A 56 -7.88 17.87 16.97
CA GLU A 56 -7.71 17.30 15.63
C GLU A 56 -7.36 15.81 15.68
N PHE A 57 -8.06 15.02 14.88
CA PHE A 57 -7.74 13.63 14.57
C PHE A 57 -7.28 13.54 13.10
N LEU A 58 -5.96 13.56 12.90
CA LEU A 58 -5.35 13.63 11.57
C LEU A 58 -5.00 12.24 11.04
N ILE A 59 -5.47 11.92 9.85
CA ILE A 59 -5.14 10.70 9.12
C ILE A 59 -4.35 11.06 7.87
N TRP A 60 -3.17 10.46 7.71
CA TRP A 60 -2.43 10.47 6.46
C TRP A 60 -2.66 9.19 5.67
N THR A 61 -2.97 9.31 4.38
CA THR A 61 -3.23 8.18 3.49
C THR A 61 -2.53 8.36 2.13
N PRO A 62 -1.96 7.29 1.54
CA PRO A 62 -1.48 7.32 0.17
C PRO A 62 -2.59 7.17 -0.86
N PHE A 63 -3.81 6.87 -0.39
CA PHE A 63 -4.96 6.57 -1.24
C PHE A 63 -5.83 7.81 -1.44
N GLY A 64 -5.71 8.42 -2.63
CA GLY A 64 -6.56 9.53 -3.05
C GLY A 64 -6.07 10.32 -4.27
N GLU A 65 -5.10 9.78 -5.03
CA GLU A 65 -4.79 10.32 -6.35
C GLU A 65 -6.00 10.17 -7.29
N PRO A 66 -6.45 11.24 -7.98
CA PRO A 66 -7.65 11.19 -8.80
C PRO A 66 -7.61 10.15 -9.92
N GLY A 67 -8.71 9.44 -10.15
CA GLY A 67 -8.91 8.48 -11.24
C GLY A 67 -8.47 7.04 -10.95
N ARG A 68 -8.25 6.66 -9.68
CA ARG A 68 -7.82 5.30 -9.28
C ARG A 68 -8.61 4.78 -8.07
N ALA A 69 -8.48 3.49 -7.78
CA ALA A 69 -9.10 2.81 -6.62
C ALA A 69 -8.88 3.51 -5.25
N GLY A 70 -7.86 4.38 -5.13
CA GLY A 70 -7.58 5.13 -3.91
C GLY A 70 -8.67 6.12 -3.50
N GLU A 71 -9.45 6.61 -4.47
CA GLU A 71 -10.62 7.47 -4.25
C GLU A 71 -11.69 6.82 -3.35
N HIS A 72 -11.94 5.53 -3.52
CA HIS A 72 -12.88 4.78 -2.70
C HIS A 72 -12.39 4.60 -1.26
N VAL A 73 -11.07 4.51 -1.06
CA VAL A 73 -10.48 4.36 0.27
C VAL A 73 -10.68 5.64 1.08
N GLY A 74 -10.49 6.82 0.49
CA GLY A 74 -10.77 8.11 1.15
C GLY A 74 -12.19 8.18 1.72
N ASN A 75 -13.19 7.77 0.93
CA ASN A 75 -14.59 7.71 1.36
C ASN A 75 -14.83 6.69 2.50
N ILE A 76 -14.19 5.51 2.44
CA ILE A 76 -14.28 4.50 3.51
C ILE A 76 -13.69 5.07 4.81
N LEU A 77 -12.52 5.71 4.72
CA LEU A 77 -11.86 6.34 5.87
C LEU A 77 -12.70 7.48 6.45
N ALA A 78 -13.27 8.35 5.62
CA ALA A 78 -14.13 9.45 6.08
C ALA A 78 -15.36 8.93 6.84
N ARG A 79 -15.96 7.83 6.37
CA ARG A 79 -17.09 7.18 7.05
C ARG A 79 -16.68 6.51 8.37
N ALA A 80 -15.53 5.84 8.40
CA ALA A 80 -15.00 5.28 9.63
C ALA A 80 -14.70 6.38 10.66
N LEU A 81 -14.07 7.47 10.22
CA LEU A 81 -13.77 8.64 11.04
C LEU A 81 -15.04 9.29 11.59
N ARG A 82 -16.09 9.41 10.77
CA ARG A 82 -17.41 9.89 11.23
C ARG A 82 -17.96 9.07 12.40
N ASN A 83 -17.82 7.75 12.35
CA ASN A 83 -18.26 6.89 13.46
C ASN A 83 -17.43 7.15 14.72
N ILE A 84 -16.10 7.28 14.59
CA ILE A 84 -15.22 7.61 15.73
C ILE A 84 -15.62 8.96 16.36
N ILE A 85 -15.86 9.98 15.54
CA ILE A 85 -16.29 11.31 16.00
C ILE A 85 -17.63 11.22 16.72
N TYR A 86 -18.59 10.48 16.16
CA TYR A 86 -19.89 10.27 16.78
C TYR A 86 -19.77 9.58 18.15
N GLU A 87 -18.94 8.55 18.27
CA GLU A 87 -18.73 7.79 19.51
C GLU A 87 -17.99 8.59 20.60
N THR A 88 -17.20 9.59 20.20
CA THR A 88 -16.39 10.42 21.11
C THR A 88 -17.07 11.74 21.50
N ARG A 89 -18.30 11.99 21.03
CA ARG A 89 -19.08 13.18 21.39
C ARG A 89 -19.23 13.36 22.88
N ASP A 90 -19.28 14.62 23.30
CA ASP A 90 -19.66 14.96 24.66
C ASP A 90 -21.13 14.58 24.86
N LYS A 91 -21.38 13.62 25.76
CA LYS A 91 -22.71 13.03 25.98
C LYS A 91 -23.73 14.03 26.54
N ASN A 92 -23.29 15.14 27.14
CA ASN A 92 -24.16 16.12 27.77
C ASN A 92 -24.60 17.20 26.78
N THR A 93 -23.70 17.60 25.89
CA THR A 93 -23.92 18.68 24.91
C THR A 93 -24.23 18.16 23.51
N ASN A 94 -23.98 16.87 23.25
CA ASN A 94 -24.08 16.21 21.95
C ASN A 94 -23.24 16.90 20.86
N LYS A 95 -22.14 17.55 21.27
CA LYS A 95 -21.19 18.22 20.36
C LYS A 95 -19.99 17.32 20.09
N ASP A 96 -19.45 17.45 18.89
CA ASP A 96 -18.18 16.83 18.50
C ASP A 96 -17.06 17.37 19.39
N THR A 97 -16.27 16.47 19.98
CA THR A 97 -15.07 16.81 20.76
C THR A 97 -13.84 16.89 19.87
N ILE A 98 -13.81 16.02 18.86
CA ILE A 98 -12.78 15.92 17.85
C ILE A 98 -13.28 16.34 16.47
N LYS A 99 -12.40 16.91 15.66
CA LYS A 99 -12.55 17.12 14.23
C LYS A 99 -11.56 16.21 13.50
N GLY A 100 -12.08 15.41 12.59
CA GLY A 100 -11.29 14.52 11.75
C GLY A 100 -10.78 15.22 10.50
N ARG A 101 -9.53 14.98 10.12
CA ARG A 101 -8.97 15.43 8.83
C ARG A 101 -8.23 14.29 8.15
N ILE A 102 -8.52 14.07 6.88
CA ILE A 102 -7.85 13.07 6.04
C ILE A 102 -7.05 13.80 4.97
N VAL A 103 -5.74 13.59 4.97
CA VAL A 103 -4.81 14.17 4.00
C VAL A 103 -4.24 13.08 3.13
N VAL A 104 -4.38 13.26 1.82
CA VAL A 104 -3.73 12.42 0.82
C VAL A 104 -2.29 12.90 0.65
N LYS A 105 -1.34 11.97 0.78
CA LYS A 105 0.09 12.19 0.59
C LYS A 105 0.61 11.20 -0.46
N SER A 106 1.73 11.50 -1.13
CA SER A 106 2.36 10.48 -1.98
C SER A 106 2.96 9.36 -1.12
N TRP A 107 3.19 8.17 -1.70
CA TRP A 107 3.90 7.08 -1.00
C TRP A 107 5.28 7.53 -0.49
N SER A 108 5.98 8.40 -1.23
CA SER A 108 7.27 8.96 -0.83
C SER A 108 7.13 9.88 0.39
N ASP A 109 6.15 10.78 0.37
CA ASP A 109 5.89 11.67 1.51
C ASP A 109 5.49 10.89 2.77
N MET A 110 4.69 9.83 2.61
CA MET A 110 4.34 8.92 3.71
C MET A 110 5.57 8.30 4.35
N ALA A 111 6.62 7.99 3.59
CA ALA A 111 7.85 7.39 4.10
C ALA A 111 8.84 8.41 4.69
N TYR A 112 9.00 9.57 4.03
CA TYR A 112 10.19 10.41 4.25
C TYR A 112 9.89 11.82 4.77
N THR A 113 8.65 12.31 4.64
CA THR A 113 8.32 13.65 5.14
C THR A 113 8.40 13.65 6.67
N PRO A 114 9.24 14.50 7.28
CA PRO A 114 9.33 14.56 8.73
C PRO A 114 7.99 15.00 9.34
N ILE A 115 7.64 14.39 10.47
CA ILE A 115 6.38 14.63 11.19
C ILE A 115 6.66 15.10 12.62
N CYS A 116 5.68 15.74 13.25
CA CYS A 116 5.71 16.10 14.67
C CYS A 116 6.95 16.92 15.11
N LYS A 117 7.47 17.81 14.26
CA LYS A 117 8.62 18.65 14.60
C LYS A 117 8.21 19.79 15.52
N GLU A 118 8.76 19.81 16.74
CA GLU A 118 8.46 20.82 17.75
C GLU A 118 8.85 22.25 17.31
N ASP A 119 9.86 22.39 16.46
CA ASP A 119 10.42 23.66 15.99
C ASP A 119 9.75 24.21 14.72
N ASP A 120 8.84 23.44 14.10
CA ASP A 120 8.12 23.84 12.90
C ASP A 120 6.61 23.84 13.14
N PRO A 121 5.95 25.02 13.25
CA PRO A 121 4.51 25.11 13.47
C PRO A 121 3.67 24.57 12.29
N ASN A 122 4.28 24.34 11.13
CA ASN A 122 3.62 23.71 9.98
C ASN A 122 3.85 22.20 9.91
N SER A 123 4.66 21.64 10.83
CA SER A 123 4.89 20.20 10.87
C SER A 123 3.63 19.51 11.38
N GLU A 124 3.01 18.74 10.48
CA GLU A 124 1.86 17.93 10.83
C GLU A 124 2.29 16.76 11.73
N CYS A 125 1.45 16.43 12.71
CA CYS A 125 1.63 15.27 13.57
C CYS A 125 0.42 14.32 13.41
N PRO A 126 0.47 13.40 12.42
CA PRO A 126 -0.65 12.53 12.12
C PRO A 126 -0.96 11.59 13.29
N THR A 127 -2.24 11.47 13.64
CA THR A 127 -2.73 10.51 14.63
C THR A 127 -2.70 9.08 14.08
N ILE A 128 -3.01 8.91 12.79
CA ILE A 128 -2.91 7.65 12.07
C ILE A 128 -2.20 7.88 10.74
N MET A 129 -1.32 6.95 10.36
CA MET A 129 -0.70 6.88 9.05
C MET A 129 -0.97 5.52 8.42
N ILE A 130 -1.36 5.50 7.15
CA ILE A 130 -1.40 4.27 6.37
C ILE A 130 -0.08 4.09 5.65
N LEU A 131 0.73 3.14 6.10
CA LEU A 131 2.07 2.90 5.60
C LEU A 131 2.16 1.60 4.80
N GLY A 132 3.06 1.59 3.82
CA GLY A 132 3.49 0.36 3.17
C GLY A 132 4.41 -0.43 4.10
N THR A 133 4.44 -1.76 3.98
CA THR A 133 5.28 -2.60 4.86
C THR A 133 6.77 -2.24 4.79
N THR A 134 7.24 -1.79 3.63
CA THR A 134 8.61 -1.32 3.41
C THR A 134 8.97 -0.03 4.15
N GLN A 135 7.99 0.69 4.70
CA GLN A 135 8.17 2.00 5.32
C GLN A 135 8.27 1.93 6.86
N PHE A 136 7.74 0.86 7.47
CA PHE A 136 7.66 0.74 8.94
C PHE A 136 9.02 0.76 9.60
N ALA A 137 10.01 0.01 9.09
CA ALA A 137 11.34 -0.07 9.72
C ALA A 137 12.04 1.30 9.80
N TYR A 138 11.93 2.11 8.74
CA TYR A 138 12.50 3.45 8.71
C TYR A 138 11.82 4.38 9.72
N ARG A 139 10.48 4.47 9.68
CA ARG A 139 9.69 5.31 10.58
C ARG A 139 9.83 4.88 12.05
N TYR A 140 9.85 3.58 12.32
CA TYR A 140 10.01 3.02 13.66
C TYR A 140 11.37 3.41 14.25
N LYS A 141 12.44 3.32 13.46
CA LYS A 141 13.79 3.73 13.88
C LYS A 141 13.89 5.23 14.20
N LEU A 142 13.08 6.07 13.55
CA LEU A 142 12.99 7.50 13.85
C LEU A 142 12.16 7.82 15.12
N GLY A 143 11.45 6.83 15.67
CA GLY A 143 10.52 7.05 16.79
C GLY A 143 9.16 7.62 16.34
N ASP A 144 8.88 7.62 15.04
CA ASP A 144 7.63 8.16 14.47
C ASP A 144 6.41 7.24 14.74
N ILE A 145 6.64 5.98 15.09
CA ILE A 145 5.60 4.97 15.28
C ILE A 145 5.48 4.57 16.75
N LYS A 146 4.25 4.62 17.27
CA LYS A 146 3.91 4.12 18.59
C LYS A 146 3.78 2.60 18.60
N VAL A 147 4.39 1.95 19.58
CA VAL A 147 4.20 0.52 19.86
C VAL A 147 2.75 0.24 20.28
N LEU A 148 2.17 -0.82 19.71
CA LEU A 148 0.77 -1.21 19.85
C LEU A 148 0.55 -2.45 20.73
N ASP A 149 1.56 -2.96 21.43
CA ASP A 149 1.43 -4.17 22.26
C ASP A 149 0.23 -4.10 23.22
N SER A 150 0.07 -2.98 23.93
CA SER A 150 -1.07 -2.79 24.84
C SER A 150 -2.43 -2.79 24.13
N TYR A 151 -2.48 -2.41 22.86
CA TYR A 151 -3.70 -2.53 22.05
C TYR A 151 -3.99 -4.00 21.72
N PHE A 152 -2.99 -4.77 21.33
CA PHE A 152 -3.13 -6.21 21.07
C PHE A 152 -3.50 -7.00 22.34
N ASP A 153 -2.89 -6.69 23.48
CA ASP A 153 -3.21 -7.29 24.78
C ASP A 153 -4.66 -6.99 25.19
N LYS A 154 -5.08 -5.73 25.03
CA LYS A 154 -6.46 -5.34 25.32
C LYS A 154 -7.44 -6.06 24.40
N TYR A 155 -7.15 -6.12 23.10
CA TYR A 155 -7.99 -6.85 22.15
C TYR A 155 -8.15 -8.32 22.55
N LEU A 156 -7.05 -8.99 22.89
CA LEU A 156 -7.08 -10.38 23.37
C LEU A 156 -7.90 -10.54 24.66
N SER A 157 -7.76 -9.60 25.59
CA SER A 157 -8.56 -9.60 26.83
C SER A 157 -10.06 -9.44 26.56
N ASP A 158 -10.43 -8.56 25.62
CA ASP A 158 -11.81 -8.21 25.33
C ASP A 158 -12.50 -9.26 24.44
N MET A 159 -11.78 -9.84 23.47
CA MET A 159 -12.31 -10.76 22.47
C MET A 159 -12.01 -12.23 22.74
N HIS A 160 -11.07 -12.51 23.66
CA HIS A 160 -10.56 -13.86 23.95
C HIS A 160 -9.93 -14.61 22.77
N GLU A 161 -9.65 -13.90 21.68
CA GLU A 161 -8.96 -14.40 20.48
C GLU A 161 -7.84 -13.41 20.10
N PRO A 162 -6.62 -13.88 19.80
CA PRO A 162 -5.54 -12.98 19.43
C PRO A 162 -5.79 -12.45 18.02
N LEU A 163 -5.69 -11.12 17.85
CA LEU A 163 -5.85 -10.48 16.54
C LEU A 163 -4.89 -11.06 15.48
N THR A 164 -3.72 -11.54 15.93
CA THR A 164 -2.68 -12.13 15.09
C THR A 164 -3.07 -13.44 14.42
N ASP A 165 -4.03 -14.19 14.97
CA ASP A 165 -4.49 -15.44 14.35
C ASP A 165 -5.28 -15.19 13.06
N SER A 166 -5.73 -13.95 12.86
CA SER A 166 -6.35 -13.51 11.60
C SER A 166 -5.33 -13.14 10.52
N PHE A 167 -4.02 -13.12 10.83
CA PHE A 167 -2.99 -12.68 9.90
C PHE A 167 -2.35 -13.87 9.17
N LEU A 168 -1.94 -13.66 7.91
CA LEU A 168 -1.02 -14.59 7.26
C LEU A 168 0.33 -14.54 7.99
N LYS A 169 1.02 -15.68 8.12
CA LYS A 169 2.29 -15.78 8.85
C LYS A 169 3.34 -14.77 8.39
N GLN A 170 3.41 -14.46 7.10
CA GLN A 170 4.33 -13.47 6.55
C GLN A 170 4.04 -12.06 7.07
N VAL A 171 2.76 -11.72 7.19
CA VAL A 171 2.28 -10.42 7.69
C VAL A 171 2.66 -10.24 9.16
N TYR A 172 2.72 -11.30 9.95
CA TYR A 172 3.22 -11.19 11.33
C TYR A 172 4.62 -10.55 11.39
N TYR A 173 5.53 -10.99 10.53
CA TYR A 173 6.93 -10.53 10.55
C TYR A 173 7.12 -9.12 9.99
N ASP A 174 6.27 -8.69 9.06
CA ASP A 174 6.37 -7.34 8.47
C ASP A 174 5.95 -6.23 9.47
N TYR A 175 5.14 -6.58 10.48
CA TYR A 175 4.53 -5.63 11.44
C TYR A 175 5.04 -5.82 12.88
N ASN A 176 5.88 -6.83 13.12
CA ASN A 176 6.56 -7.06 14.38
C ASN A 176 8.05 -6.69 14.24
N ILE A 177 8.44 -5.55 14.81
CA ILE A 177 9.80 -5.00 14.73
C ILE A 177 10.38 -4.95 16.14
N ASP A 178 11.59 -5.48 16.33
CA ASP A 178 12.25 -5.59 17.64
C ASP A 178 11.36 -6.25 18.72
N SER A 179 10.55 -7.25 18.33
CA SER A 179 9.59 -7.95 19.19
C SER A 179 8.35 -7.16 19.58
N HIS A 180 8.10 -6.00 18.96
CA HIS A 180 6.96 -5.13 19.23
C HIS A 180 6.04 -5.02 18.01
N PHE A 181 4.72 -5.00 18.24
CA PHE A 181 3.77 -4.68 17.18
C PHE A 181 3.75 -3.18 16.94
N VAL A 182 4.01 -2.77 15.69
CA VAL A 182 4.09 -1.35 15.33
C VAL A 182 2.91 -0.89 14.47
N ALA A 183 2.10 -1.81 13.96
CA ALA A 183 0.94 -1.48 13.14
C ALA A 183 -0.07 -2.64 13.07
N VAL A 184 -1.26 -2.34 12.55
CA VAL A 184 -2.32 -3.32 12.26
C VAL A 184 -2.42 -3.49 10.74
N PRO A 185 -2.29 -4.72 10.19
CA PRO A 185 -2.45 -4.98 8.78
C PRO A 185 -3.85 -4.63 8.29
N LEU A 186 -3.94 -3.84 7.20
CA LEU A 186 -5.22 -3.39 6.65
C LEU A 186 -5.58 -4.10 5.33
N VAL A 187 -4.65 -4.07 4.37
CA VAL A 187 -4.81 -4.67 3.04
C VAL A 187 -3.52 -5.35 2.66
N LEU A 188 -3.65 -6.48 1.96
CA LEU A 188 -2.53 -7.18 1.33
C LEU A 188 -2.60 -6.98 -0.17
N ASP A 189 -1.45 -6.70 -0.75
CA ASP A 189 -1.28 -6.56 -2.17
C ASP A 189 -0.38 -7.70 -2.67
N ILE A 190 -0.79 -8.35 -3.76
CA ILE A 190 -0.08 -9.47 -4.37
C ILE A 190 0.18 -9.17 -5.84
N ARG A 191 1.37 -9.53 -6.33
CA ARG A 191 1.71 -9.38 -7.75
C ARG A 191 1.24 -10.62 -8.51
N LEU A 192 0.40 -10.40 -9.50
CA LEU A 192 -0.17 -11.45 -10.36
C LEU A 192 0.31 -11.26 -11.80
N LEU A 193 0.61 -12.37 -12.47
CA LEU A 193 0.84 -12.39 -13.92
C LEU A 193 -0.52 -12.42 -14.63
N TYR A 194 -0.86 -11.35 -15.33
CA TYR A 194 -1.98 -11.33 -16.26
C TYR A 194 -1.52 -11.76 -17.66
N PHE A 195 -2.35 -12.54 -18.35
CA PHE A 195 -2.05 -13.02 -19.69
C PHE A 195 -3.31 -13.07 -20.57
N ASN A 196 -3.13 -12.97 -21.89
CA ASN A 196 -4.21 -13.04 -22.87
C ASN A 196 -4.44 -14.50 -23.31
N ARG A 197 -5.58 -15.10 -22.91
CA ARG A 197 -5.92 -16.49 -23.27
C ARG A 197 -6.01 -16.72 -24.78
N THR A 198 -6.60 -15.79 -25.52
CA THR A 198 -6.74 -15.89 -26.99
C THR A 198 -5.38 -15.98 -27.68
N THR A 199 -4.38 -15.24 -27.21
CA THR A 199 -3.01 -15.34 -27.73
C THR A 199 -2.43 -16.73 -27.47
N PHE A 200 -2.58 -17.25 -26.25
CA PHE A 200 -2.09 -18.59 -25.90
C PHE A 200 -2.79 -19.69 -26.69
N ASP A 201 -4.11 -19.63 -26.84
CA ASP A 201 -4.89 -20.61 -27.63
C ASP A 201 -4.47 -20.64 -29.09
N ARG A 202 -4.36 -19.46 -29.70
CA ARG A 202 -3.97 -19.33 -31.11
C ARG A 202 -2.58 -19.89 -31.39
N MET A 203 -1.69 -19.82 -30.40
CA MET A 203 -0.32 -20.32 -30.50
C MET A 203 -0.14 -21.74 -29.96
N ASN A 204 -1.22 -22.36 -29.45
CA ASN A 204 -1.18 -23.62 -28.74
C ASN A 204 -0.10 -23.64 -27.62
N LEU A 205 -0.01 -22.54 -26.88
CA LEU A 205 0.88 -22.41 -25.72
C LEU A 205 0.18 -22.89 -24.45
N PRO A 206 0.87 -23.61 -23.55
CA PRO A 206 0.31 -23.93 -22.25
C PRO A 206 0.09 -22.65 -21.43
N TYR A 207 -1.10 -22.49 -20.87
CA TYR A 207 -1.41 -21.34 -20.01
C TYR A 207 -0.51 -21.30 -18.77
N PRO A 208 -0.14 -20.12 -18.24
CA PRO A 208 0.56 -20.03 -16.95
C PRO A 208 -0.21 -20.68 -15.79
N PRO A 209 0.45 -21.03 -14.67
CA PRO A 209 -0.21 -21.42 -13.44
C PRO A 209 -1.22 -20.35 -12.98
N PRO A 210 -2.32 -20.76 -12.31
CA PRO A 210 -2.68 -22.14 -11.98
C PRO A 210 -3.43 -22.87 -13.11
N TYR A 211 -3.54 -22.30 -14.31
CA TYR A 211 -4.44 -22.83 -15.35
C TYR A 211 -3.83 -23.95 -16.21
N GLY A 212 -2.53 -23.90 -16.47
CA GLY A 212 -1.84 -24.97 -17.19
C GLY A 212 -1.48 -26.15 -16.29
N ASN A 213 -1.25 -27.31 -16.90
CA ASN A 213 -0.76 -28.49 -16.18
C ASN A 213 0.77 -28.42 -16.03
N TRP A 214 1.23 -27.82 -14.94
CA TRP A 214 2.65 -27.55 -14.68
C TRP A 214 3.28 -28.48 -13.64
N GLY A 215 2.51 -29.35 -13.01
CA GLY A 215 3.00 -30.16 -11.91
C GLY A 215 1.86 -30.70 -11.06
N ASP A 216 2.23 -31.49 -10.07
CA ASP A 216 1.33 -32.04 -9.04
C ASP A 216 1.99 -31.90 -7.65
N TYR A 217 1.44 -32.59 -6.65
CA TYR A 217 2.00 -32.56 -5.29
C TYR A 217 3.42 -33.13 -5.18
N SER A 218 3.83 -34.01 -6.10
CA SER A 218 5.15 -34.67 -6.13
C SER A 218 6.16 -33.94 -7.01
N GLU A 219 5.69 -33.22 -8.02
CA GLU A 219 6.53 -32.41 -8.90
C GLU A 219 6.02 -30.95 -8.91
N PRO A 220 6.64 -30.05 -8.13
CA PRO A 220 6.13 -28.70 -7.95
C PRO A 220 6.14 -27.91 -9.26
N TYR A 221 5.12 -27.07 -9.45
CA TYR A 221 4.92 -26.34 -10.71
C TYR A 221 6.12 -25.50 -11.15
N TYR A 222 6.89 -24.97 -10.19
CA TYR A 222 8.04 -24.11 -10.46
C TYR A 222 9.21 -24.84 -11.15
N ASN A 223 9.21 -26.18 -11.17
CA ASN A 223 10.17 -26.95 -11.96
C ASN A 223 9.91 -26.80 -13.47
N LYS A 224 8.64 -26.68 -13.88
CA LYS A 224 8.25 -26.56 -15.30
C LYS A 224 7.91 -25.12 -15.70
N TRP A 225 7.30 -24.37 -14.79
CA TRP A 225 6.99 -22.95 -14.96
C TRP A 225 7.87 -22.08 -14.08
N ASN A 226 8.98 -21.63 -14.64
CA ASN A 226 9.95 -20.74 -14.03
C ASN A 226 10.21 -19.54 -14.94
N TRP A 227 11.17 -18.69 -14.55
CA TRP A 227 11.51 -17.50 -15.31
C TRP A 227 12.08 -17.81 -16.70
N ASP A 228 12.85 -18.88 -16.88
CA ASP A 228 13.34 -19.29 -18.21
C ASP A 228 12.18 -19.71 -19.13
N SER A 229 11.22 -20.49 -18.61
CA SER A 229 9.99 -20.85 -19.32
C SER A 229 9.17 -19.61 -19.69
N PHE A 230 9.11 -18.61 -18.79
CA PHE A 230 8.43 -17.35 -19.06
C PHE A 230 9.12 -16.52 -20.16
N VAL A 231 10.44 -16.39 -20.11
CA VAL A 231 11.25 -15.74 -21.17
C VAL A 231 11.06 -16.44 -22.51
N ASN A 232 11.10 -17.76 -22.53
CA ASN A 232 10.84 -18.56 -23.73
C ASN A 232 9.42 -18.30 -24.29
N CYS A 233 8.43 -18.20 -23.42
CA CYS A 233 7.05 -17.88 -23.80
C CYS A 233 6.96 -16.49 -24.45
N ILE A 234 7.55 -15.47 -23.81
CA ILE A 234 7.62 -14.10 -24.33
C ILE A 234 8.26 -14.08 -25.72
N ASN A 235 9.41 -14.75 -25.87
CA ASN A 235 10.14 -14.79 -27.13
C ASN A 235 9.33 -15.44 -28.25
N LYS A 236 8.62 -16.54 -27.97
CA LYS A 236 7.71 -17.17 -28.94
C LYS A 236 6.59 -16.23 -29.37
N ILE A 237 5.94 -15.55 -28.42
CA ILE A 237 4.87 -14.58 -28.69
C ILE A 237 5.42 -13.45 -29.57
N LYS A 238 6.59 -12.90 -29.24
CA LYS A 238 7.22 -11.82 -30.01
C LYS A 238 7.59 -12.26 -31.43
N GLN A 239 8.10 -13.47 -31.61
CA GLN A 239 8.41 -14.02 -32.94
C GLN A 239 7.17 -14.15 -33.82
N GLN A 240 6.05 -14.59 -33.25
CA GLN A 240 4.78 -14.74 -33.97
C GLN A 240 4.10 -13.39 -34.26
N PHE A 241 4.25 -12.42 -33.36
CA PHE A 241 3.63 -11.10 -33.42
C PHE A 241 4.68 -9.99 -33.24
N PRO A 242 5.58 -9.77 -34.22
CA PRO A 242 6.74 -8.88 -34.07
C PRO A 242 6.37 -7.42 -33.82
N ASN A 243 5.20 -6.99 -34.29
CA ASN A 243 4.71 -5.61 -34.11
C ASN A 243 3.94 -5.40 -32.81
N ASN A 244 3.77 -6.44 -31.99
CA ASN A 244 3.04 -6.37 -30.73
C ASN A 244 4.01 -6.49 -29.55
N THR A 245 3.61 -5.93 -28.41
CA THR A 245 4.33 -6.08 -27.15
C THR A 245 3.96 -7.43 -26.54
N ALA A 246 4.95 -8.31 -26.35
CA ALA A 246 4.74 -9.64 -25.77
C ALA A 246 4.65 -9.62 -24.24
N PHE A 247 5.16 -8.55 -23.62
CA PHE A 247 5.17 -8.34 -22.18
C PHE A 247 5.01 -6.84 -21.90
N SER A 248 4.13 -6.48 -20.96
CA SER A 248 3.99 -5.11 -20.49
C SER A 248 4.17 -5.05 -18.99
N PHE A 249 4.84 -4.01 -18.52
CA PHE A 249 5.05 -3.73 -17.11
C PHE A 249 4.87 -2.23 -16.88
N THR A 250 4.29 -1.86 -15.74
CA THR A 250 4.13 -0.47 -15.36
C THR A 250 4.86 -0.27 -14.04
N GLY A 251 6.03 0.32 -14.13
CA GLY A 251 6.86 0.63 -12.97
C GLY A 251 6.45 1.96 -12.35
N GLN A 252 5.73 1.90 -11.24
CA GLN A 252 5.42 3.07 -10.43
C GLN A 252 5.70 2.73 -8.97
N TYR A 253 6.25 3.66 -8.19
CA TYR A 253 6.46 3.45 -6.75
C TYR A 253 7.27 2.18 -6.43
N ASP A 254 8.52 2.09 -6.93
CA ASP A 254 9.51 1.04 -6.69
C ASP A 254 9.22 -0.39 -7.22
N GLU A 255 8.17 -0.53 -8.04
CA GLU A 255 7.73 -1.83 -8.58
C GLU A 255 8.79 -2.57 -9.40
N GLU A 256 9.68 -1.85 -10.09
CA GLU A 256 10.83 -2.43 -10.78
C GLU A 256 11.73 -3.19 -9.81
N MET A 257 12.01 -2.59 -8.65
CA MET A 257 12.87 -3.17 -7.63
C MET A 257 12.16 -4.35 -6.97
N LYS A 258 10.86 -4.26 -6.73
CA LYS A 258 10.06 -5.39 -6.23
C LYS A 258 10.10 -6.58 -7.20
N LEU A 259 9.87 -6.34 -8.49
CA LEU A 259 9.92 -7.40 -9.51
C LEU A 259 11.33 -7.99 -9.63
N PHE A 260 12.36 -7.14 -9.62
CA PHE A 260 13.75 -7.58 -9.61
C PHE A 260 14.03 -8.48 -8.39
N HIS A 261 13.69 -8.04 -7.18
CA HIS A 261 13.86 -8.83 -5.96
C HIS A 261 13.08 -10.15 -6.00
N MET A 262 11.85 -10.15 -6.52
CA MET A 262 11.06 -11.37 -6.70
C MET A 262 11.74 -12.37 -7.64
N ILE A 263 12.30 -11.89 -8.76
CA ILE A 263 13.03 -12.74 -9.70
C ILE A 263 14.26 -13.34 -9.02
N ILE A 264 15.09 -12.51 -8.40
CA ILE A 264 16.36 -12.93 -7.81
C ILE A 264 16.14 -13.91 -6.64
N ARG A 265 15.13 -13.68 -5.80
CA ARG A 265 14.81 -14.57 -4.67
C ARG A 265 14.37 -15.96 -5.09
N ASN A 266 13.78 -16.13 -6.29
CA ASN A 266 13.46 -17.47 -6.83
C ASN A 266 14.71 -18.30 -7.15
N TYR A 267 15.90 -17.69 -7.18
CA TYR A 267 17.19 -18.35 -7.30
C TYR A 267 17.94 -18.48 -5.96
N PHE A 268 17.24 -18.33 -4.83
CA PHE A 268 17.79 -18.44 -3.48
C PHE A 268 18.89 -17.42 -3.16
N ILE A 269 18.87 -16.27 -3.84
CA ILE A 269 19.76 -15.15 -3.55
C ILE A 269 18.99 -14.14 -2.70
N GLU A 270 19.41 -13.98 -1.46
CA GLU A 270 18.84 -13.02 -0.52
C GLU A 270 19.36 -11.60 -0.82
N THR A 271 18.56 -10.57 -0.55
CA THR A 271 18.99 -9.16 -0.69
C THR A 271 20.05 -8.82 0.35
N ILE A 272 19.83 -9.27 1.60
CA ILE A 272 20.72 -9.13 2.74
C ILE A 272 20.98 -10.55 3.24
N ASP A 273 22.26 -10.94 3.33
CA ASP A 273 22.63 -12.29 3.77
C ASP A 273 22.67 -12.41 5.31
N GLU A 274 22.96 -13.62 5.79
CA GLU A 274 23.09 -13.92 7.23
C GLU A 274 24.12 -13.05 7.96
N ASN A 275 25.12 -12.55 7.24
CA ASN A 275 26.17 -11.67 7.76
C ASN A 275 25.78 -10.19 7.72
N LYS A 276 24.53 -9.87 7.33
CA LYS A 276 24.00 -8.51 7.16
C LYS A 276 24.74 -7.72 6.07
N THR A 277 25.23 -8.41 5.05
CA THR A 277 25.91 -7.80 3.90
C THR A 277 25.05 -7.92 2.64
N CYS A 278 25.45 -7.24 1.56
CA CYS A 278 24.68 -7.22 0.32
C CYS A 278 24.78 -8.58 -0.40
N GLY A 279 23.71 -9.37 -0.34
CA GLY A 279 23.68 -10.71 -0.93
C GLY A 279 23.81 -10.68 -2.46
N TYR A 280 23.44 -9.58 -3.12
CA TYR A 280 23.66 -9.40 -4.55
C TYR A 280 25.14 -9.30 -4.92
N LEU A 281 25.92 -8.56 -4.13
CA LEU A 281 27.37 -8.45 -4.34
C LEU A 281 28.07 -9.77 -4.04
N ASN A 282 27.64 -10.48 -2.99
CA ASN A 282 28.19 -11.78 -2.63
C ASN A 282 27.87 -12.87 -3.69
N ASN A 283 26.81 -12.69 -4.47
CA ASN A 283 26.38 -13.59 -5.54
C ASN A 283 26.52 -12.95 -6.94
N LYS A 284 27.47 -12.03 -7.11
CA LYS A 284 27.60 -11.19 -8.32
C LYS A 284 27.47 -11.97 -9.63
N ASP A 285 28.21 -13.05 -9.81
CA ASP A 285 28.20 -13.82 -11.06
C ASP A 285 26.84 -14.48 -11.35
N ALA A 286 26.15 -14.95 -10.30
CA ALA A 286 24.82 -15.53 -10.44
C ALA A 286 23.78 -14.44 -10.76
N VAL A 287 23.84 -13.31 -10.06
CA VAL A 287 22.98 -12.15 -10.32
C VAL A 287 23.15 -11.64 -11.75
N LEU A 288 24.40 -11.51 -12.22
CA LEU A 288 24.68 -11.09 -13.60
C LEU A 288 24.09 -12.08 -14.62
N LYS A 289 24.20 -13.40 -14.39
CA LYS A 289 23.57 -14.40 -15.26
C LYS A 289 22.04 -14.26 -15.28
N ILE A 290 21.40 -14.02 -14.14
CA ILE A 290 19.95 -13.79 -14.08
C ILE A 290 19.60 -12.49 -14.83
N ILE A 291 20.41 -11.45 -14.68
CA ILE A 291 20.22 -10.19 -15.43
C ILE A 291 20.26 -10.44 -16.94
N GLU A 292 21.30 -11.13 -17.43
CA GLU A 292 21.46 -11.38 -18.87
C GLU A 292 20.40 -12.34 -19.44
N ASN A 293 20.04 -13.39 -18.70
CA ASN A 293 19.22 -14.47 -19.25
C ASN A 293 17.72 -14.29 -18.97
N ILE A 294 17.35 -13.54 -17.93
CA ILE A 294 15.95 -13.38 -17.51
C ILE A 294 15.51 -11.93 -17.63
N ILE A 295 16.16 -11.03 -16.90
CA ILE A 295 15.69 -9.65 -16.76
C ILE A 295 15.80 -8.93 -18.10
N LYS A 296 16.97 -8.93 -18.74
CA LYS A 296 17.15 -8.24 -20.02
C LYS A 296 16.19 -8.74 -21.11
N PRO A 297 15.94 -10.05 -21.32
CA PRO A 297 14.99 -10.53 -22.32
C PRO A 297 13.53 -10.13 -22.07
N ILE A 298 13.09 -10.08 -20.80
CA ILE A 298 11.75 -9.57 -20.41
C ILE A 298 11.70 -8.06 -20.67
N PHE A 299 12.71 -7.40 -20.13
CA PHE A 299 13.16 -6.03 -20.34
C PHE A 299 12.99 -5.45 -21.74
N SER A 300 13.69 -6.09 -22.67
CA SER A 300 13.85 -5.62 -24.05
C SER A 300 12.53 -5.57 -24.82
N GLN A 301 11.47 -6.21 -24.31
CA GLN A 301 10.14 -6.12 -24.92
C GLN A 301 9.49 -4.75 -24.75
N LEU A 302 9.93 -3.96 -23.77
CA LEU A 302 9.38 -2.64 -23.47
C LEU A 302 10.00 -1.51 -24.31
N GLY A 303 11.02 -1.81 -25.11
CA GLY A 303 11.76 -0.85 -25.93
C GLY A 303 12.90 -0.14 -25.19
N ASP A 304 13.59 0.73 -25.92
CA ASP A 304 14.81 1.43 -25.46
C ASP A 304 14.54 2.44 -24.32
N ASP A 305 13.28 2.82 -24.12
CA ASP A 305 12.88 3.77 -23.07
C ASP A 305 12.96 3.16 -21.66
N TRP A 306 13.00 1.83 -21.53
CA TRP A 306 12.93 1.14 -20.24
C TRP A 306 14.28 0.75 -19.65
N TYR A 307 15.30 0.52 -20.49
CA TYR A 307 16.67 0.26 -20.03
C TYR A 307 17.56 1.43 -20.41
N PRO A 308 17.64 2.48 -19.59
CA PRO A 308 18.54 3.57 -19.88
C PRO A 308 19.97 3.05 -19.76
N ASN A 309 20.58 2.73 -20.90
CA ASN A 309 22.02 2.56 -21.07
C ASN A 309 22.69 3.94 -20.99
N ASN A 310 22.36 4.69 -19.95
CA ASN A 310 22.87 6.01 -19.67
C ASN A 310 24.06 5.91 -18.71
N LYS A 311 24.76 7.03 -18.58
CA LYS A 311 25.96 7.13 -17.77
C LYS A 311 25.65 6.90 -16.29
N GLU A 312 24.46 7.27 -15.81
CA GLU A 312 24.05 7.05 -14.41
C GLU A 312 23.90 5.58 -14.06
N THR A 313 23.20 4.79 -14.87
CA THR A 313 23.03 3.33 -14.66
C THR A 313 24.38 2.62 -14.68
N LEU A 314 25.24 2.95 -15.65
CA LEU A 314 26.59 2.38 -15.73
C LEU A 314 27.46 2.82 -14.56
N ALA A 315 27.32 4.07 -14.08
CA ALA A 315 28.05 4.54 -12.91
C ALA A 315 27.59 3.83 -11.64
N PHE A 316 26.29 3.61 -11.45
CA PHE A 316 25.74 2.87 -10.30
C PHE A 316 26.22 1.42 -10.28
N LEU A 317 26.14 0.70 -11.41
CA LEU A 317 26.56 -0.70 -11.50
C LEU A 317 28.08 -0.88 -11.31
N ASN A 318 28.87 0.14 -11.62
CA ASN A 318 30.33 0.16 -11.45
C ASN A 318 30.76 0.93 -10.19
N ASN A 319 29.84 1.29 -9.29
CA ASN A 319 30.19 1.99 -8.08
C ASN A 319 30.65 1.01 -7.00
N ASP A 320 31.95 1.02 -6.72
CA ASP A 320 32.56 0.22 -5.66
C ASP A 320 32.44 0.88 -4.28
N LYS A 321 31.86 2.10 -4.21
CA LYS A 321 31.68 2.86 -2.96
C LYS A 321 30.24 2.78 -2.48
N TYR A 322 30.10 2.54 -1.18
CA TYR A 322 28.83 2.70 -0.45
C TYR A 322 28.28 4.12 -0.67
N ILE A 323 27.01 4.20 -1.10
CA ILE A 323 26.25 5.45 -1.17
C ILE A 323 25.30 5.46 0.04
N ALA A 324 25.36 6.49 0.86
CA ALA A 324 24.45 6.61 2.00
C ALA A 324 23.00 6.79 1.49
N PRO A 325 21.97 6.26 2.18
CA PRO A 325 20.58 6.38 1.76
C PRO A 325 20.13 7.82 1.49
N GLU A 326 20.68 8.78 2.22
CA GLU A 326 20.39 10.22 2.11
C GLU A 326 21.00 10.85 0.85
N GLU A 327 21.99 10.19 0.25
CA GLU A 327 22.70 10.58 -0.97
C GLU A 327 22.16 9.87 -2.22
N LEU A 328 21.21 8.94 -2.06
CA LEU A 328 20.53 8.34 -3.21
C LEU A 328 19.72 9.42 -3.94
N PRO A 329 19.63 9.33 -5.29
CA PRO A 329 18.75 10.20 -6.05
C PRO A 329 17.34 10.13 -5.46
N LYS A 330 16.80 11.27 -5.04
CA LYS A 330 15.40 11.37 -4.63
C LYS A 330 14.57 11.16 -5.90
N MET A 331 13.82 10.06 -5.95
CA MET A 331 12.88 9.76 -7.05
C MET A 331 11.67 10.68 -6.99
#